data_AF-A0A7S2JM34-F1
#
_entry.id   AF-A0A7S2JM34-F1
#
_cell.length_a   1.000
_cell.length_b   1.000
_cell.length_c   1.000
_cell.angle_alpha   90.00
_cell.angle_beta   90.00
_cell.angle_gamma   90.00
#
_symmetry.space_group_name_H-M   'P 1'
#
loop_
_entity.id
_entity.type
_entity.pdbx_description
1 polymer ?
#
loop_
_entity_poly.entity_id
_entity_poly.type
_entity_poly.pdbx_seq_one_letter_code
_entity_poly.pdbx_strand_id
1 'polypeptide(L)'
;RFPERSFIEGDAVIDEIPRGDLVITREVLQHLTLKSAATIVDNVRRSGAKWYIATHFPDTKNNTEIRGNLRDLSDYRRWNLEGEPFNLGKPYKLLDDSWA
;
A
#
# COMPACT_ATOMS: atom_id res chain seq x y z
N ARG A 1 -15.40 -19.05 -14.25
CA ARG A 1 -14.26 -19.39 -13.36
C ARG A 1 -12.98 -19.00 -14.08
N PHE A 2 -12.07 -18.29 -13.43
CA PHE A 2 -10.75 -17.98 -13.98
C PHE A 2 -9.77 -19.03 -13.42
N PRO A 3 -9.47 -20.13 -14.15
CA PRO A 3 -8.71 -21.25 -13.61
C PRO A 3 -7.26 -20.88 -13.22
N GLU A 4 -6.75 -19.78 -13.75
CA GLU A 4 -5.40 -19.25 -13.44
C GLU A 4 -5.38 -18.27 -12.25
N ARG A 5 -6.50 -18.12 -11.53
CA ARG A 5 -6.60 -17.24 -10.36
C ARG A 5 -6.91 -18.05 -9.12
N SER A 6 -6.04 -17.93 -8.12
CA SER A 6 -6.31 -18.38 -6.75
C SER A 6 -6.65 -17.18 -5.87
N PHE A 7 -7.44 -17.42 -4.85
CA PHE A 7 -7.72 -16.46 -3.79
C PHE A 7 -7.29 -17.09 -2.47
N ILE A 8 -6.66 -16.28 -1.63
CA ILE A 8 -6.28 -16.65 -0.28
C ILE A 8 -6.88 -15.63 0.68
N GLU A 9 -7.28 -16.11 1.85
CA GLU A 9 -7.57 -15.25 2.99
C GLU A 9 -6.27 -15.00 3.75
N GLY A 10 -6.04 -13.76 4.19
CA GLY A 10 -4.86 -13.39 4.96
C GLY A 10 -4.89 -11.92 5.36
N ASP A 11 -4.16 -11.59 6.42
CA ASP A 11 -3.91 -10.24 6.89
C ASP A 11 -2.51 -9.80 6.48
N ALA A 12 -2.42 -8.94 5.46
CA ALA A 12 -1.14 -8.48 4.90
C ALA A 12 -0.23 -7.73 5.91
N VAL A 13 -0.74 -7.33 7.08
CA VAL A 13 0.05 -6.72 8.16
C VAL A 13 0.90 -7.77 8.88
N ILE A 14 0.39 -8.98 9.05
CA ILE A 14 1.03 -10.04 9.86
C ILE A 14 1.44 -11.27 9.06
N ASP A 15 0.71 -11.59 8.00
CA ASP A 15 0.95 -12.75 7.15
C ASP A 15 1.98 -12.44 6.06
N GLU A 16 2.67 -13.48 5.59
CA GLU A 16 3.60 -13.35 4.46
C GLU A 16 2.84 -13.08 3.16
N ILE A 17 3.32 -12.10 2.39
CA ILE A 17 2.81 -11.85 1.05
C ILE A 17 3.31 -12.96 0.13
N PRO A 18 2.41 -13.64 -0.62
CA PRO A 18 2.80 -14.69 -1.56
C PRO A 18 3.83 -14.20 -2.57
N ARG A 19 4.76 -15.08 -2.94
CA ARG A 19 5.80 -14.77 -3.93
C ARG A 19 5.19 -14.50 -5.31
N GLY A 20 5.70 -13.48 -5.98
CA GLY A 20 5.38 -13.12 -7.36
C GLY A 20 6.31 -12.04 -7.87
N ASP A 21 6.31 -11.80 -9.19
CA ASP A 21 7.14 -10.75 -9.80
C ASP A 21 6.65 -9.33 -9.47
N LEU A 22 5.36 -9.19 -9.17
CA LEU A 22 4.66 -7.93 -8.95
C LEU A 22 3.68 -8.06 -7.79
N VAL A 23 3.74 -7.11 -6.85
CA VAL A 23 2.71 -6.90 -5.82
C VAL A 23 1.95 -5.60 -6.13
N ILE A 24 0.63 -5.62 -5.96
CA ILE A 24 -0.24 -4.45 -6.19
C ILE A 24 -1.06 -4.17 -4.94
N THR A 25 -1.00 -2.93 -4.43
CA THR A 25 -1.85 -2.42 -3.35
C THR A 25 -2.56 -1.14 -3.82
N ARG A 26 -3.39 -1.26 -4.87
CA ARG A 26 -4.20 -0.16 -5.40
C ARG A 26 -5.37 0.10 -4.47
N GLU A 27 -5.50 1.33 -3.98
CA GLU A 27 -6.53 1.76 -3.01
C GLU A 27 -6.61 0.85 -1.78
N VAL A 28 -5.45 0.50 -1.19
CA VAL A 28 -5.37 -0.33 0.02
C VAL A 28 -4.77 0.45 1.18
N LEU A 29 -3.55 1.00 1.01
CA LEU A 29 -2.81 1.62 2.10
C LEU A 29 -3.53 2.81 2.71
N GLN A 30 -4.33 3.52 1.91
CA GLN A 30 -5.07 4.73 2.26
C GLN A 30 -6.13 4.49 3.34
N HIS A 31 -6.55 3.23 3.53
CA HIS A 31 -7.54 2.81 4.52
C HIS A 31 -6.90 2.28 5.82
N LEU A 32 -5.58 2.34 5.92
CA LEU A 32 -4.84 1.80 7.06
C LEU A 32 -4.23 2.92 7.90
N THR A 33 -3.98 2.61 9.17
CA THR A 33 -3.10 3.45 10.00
C THR A 33 -1.73 3.57 9.35
N LEU A 34 -1.00 4.65 9.66
CA LEU A 34 0.34 4.87 9.14
C LEU A 34 1.27 3.70 9.49
N LYS A 35 1.11 3.15 10.70
CA LYS A 35 1.86 1.97 11.16
C LYS A 35 1.55 0.74 10.32
N SER A 36 0.28 0.39 10.14
CA SER A 36 -0.12 -0.79 9.36
C SER A 36 0.29 -0.66 7.89
N ALA A 37 0.11 0.53 7.30
CA ALA A 37 0.55 0.79 5.93
C ALA A 37 2.07 0.61 5.79
N ALA A 38 2.87 1.11 6.74
CA ALA A 38 4.32 0.95 6.73
C ALA A 38 4.72 -0.52 6.85
N THR A 39 4.09 -1.27 7.75
CA THR A 39 4.31 -2.71 7.89
C THR A 39 4.02 -3.46 6.59
N ILE A 40 2.92 -3.14 5.90
CA ILE A 40 2.62 -3.77 4.61
C ILE A 40 3.71 -3.45 3.59
N VAL A 41 4.16 -2.20 3.47
CA VAL A 41 5.24 -1.85 2.53
C VAL A 41 6.53 -2.63 2.82
N ASP A 42 6.87 -2.84 4.10
CA ASP A 42 8.01 -3.66 4.49
C ASP A 42 7.78 -5.15 4.20
N ASN A 43 6.55 -5.65 4.33
CA ASN A 43 6.19 -7.01 3.93
C ASN A 43 6.29 -7.19 2.41
N VAL A 44 5.90 -6.17 1.62
CA VAL A 44 6.10 -6.19 0.15
C VAL A 44 7.59 -6.30 -0.18
N ARG A 45 8.45 -5.50 0.46
CA ARG A 45 9.91 -5.61 0.28
C ARG A 45 10.42 -7.01 0.62
N ARG A 46 9.95 -7.59 1.72
CA ARG A 46 10.34 -8.93 2.18
C ARG A 46 9.84 -10.07 1.28
N SER A 47 8.74 -9.87 0.53
CA SER A 47 8.22 -10.86 -0.41
C SER A 47 9.19 -11.21 -1.55
N GLY A 48 10.16 -10.32 -1.83
CA GLY A 48 11.11 -10.48 -2.93
C GLY A 48 10.55 -10.12 -4.30
N ALA A 49 9.37 -9.49 -4.36
CA ALA A 49 8.79 -9.02 -5.62
C ALA A 49 9.71 -8.00 -6.32
N LYS A 50 9.81 -8.14 -7.64
CA LYS A 50 10.63 -7.25 -8.47
C LYS A 50 9.99 -5.88 -8.64
N TRP A 51 8.66 -5.84 -8.67
CA TRP A 51 7.88 -4.62 -8.86
C TRP A 51 6.83 -4.46 -7.77
N TYR A 52 6.56 -3.20 -7.43
CA TYR A 52 5.49 -2.81 -6.53
C TYR A 52 4.67 -1.67 -7.15
N ILE A 53 3.35 -1.85 -7.24
CA ILE A 53 2.42 -0.81 -7.66
C ILE A 53 1.51 -0.46 -6.49
N ALA A 54 1.44 0.82 -6.15
CA ALA A 54 0.61 1.32 -5.07
C ALA A 54 0.05 2.69 -5.43
N THR A 55 -1.12 3.03 -4.86
CA THR A 55 -1.61 4.41 -4.91
C THR A 55 -0.69 5.32 -4.09
N HIS A 56 -0.29 6.44 -4.68
CA HIS A 56 0.71 7.36 -4.14
C HIS A 56 0.25 8.82 -4.25
N PHE A 57 0.47 9.62 -3.20
CA PHE A 57 0.10 11.05 -3.15
C PHE A 57 1.36 11.93 -3.00
N PRO A 58 1.99 12.35 -4.11
CA PRO A 58 3.26 13.10 -4.06
C PRO A 58 3.13 14.48 -3.40
N ASP A 59 1.93 15.08 -3.49
CA ASP A 59 1.66 16.41 -2.93
C ASP A 59 1.52 16.41 -1.40
N THR A 60 1.41 15.24 -0.77
CA THR A 60 1.39 15.16 0.71
C THR A 60 2.79 15.43 1.24
N LYS A 61 2.99 16.56 1.93
CA LYS A 61 4.29 16.94 2.51
C LYS A 61 4.76 16.02 3.64
N ASN A 62 3.87 15.68 4.56
CA ASN A 62 4.15 14.85 5.73
C ASN A 62 3.05 13.80 5.91
N ASN A 63 3.43 12.53 6.08
CA ASN A 63 2.48 11.48 6.42
C ASN A 63 2.06 11.63 7.89
N THR A 64 0.86 12.17 8.10
CA THR A 64 0.33 12.42 9.46
C THR A 64 -0.84 11.49 9.71
N GLU A 65 -0.81 10.80 10.84
CA GLU A 65 -1.95 10.02 11.35
C GLU A 65 -3.10 10.97 11.70
N ILE A 66 -4.31 10.69 11.22
CA ILE A 66 -5.50 11.42 11.67
C ILE A 66 -5.79 10.95 13.09
N ARG A 67 -5.74 11.87 14.06
CA ARG A 67 -6.15 11.64 15.46
C ARG A 67 -7.68 11.65 15.59
N GLY A 68 -8.35 10.82 14.81
CA GLY A 68 -9.77 10.49 14.96
C GLY A 68 -9.90 9.26 15.85
N ASN A 69 -10.96 9.22 16.66
CA ASN A 69 -11.38 8.05 17.43
C ASN A 69 -11.24 6.77 16.58
N LEU A 70 -10.54 5.77 17.13
CA LEU A 70 -10.18 4.46 16.55
C LEU A 70 -11.37 3.61 16.02
N ARG A 71 -12.57 4.18 15.93
CA ARG A 71 -13.77 3.62 15.31
C ARG A 71 -13.88 3.95 13.81
N ASP A 72 -13.14 4.93 13.31
CA ASP A 72 -13.26 5.40 11.93
C ASP A 72 -12.19 4.75 11.02
N LEU A 73 -12.18 3.42 10.95
CA LEU A 73 -11.46 2.65 9.91
C LEU A 73 -11.94 2.96 8.48
N SER A 74 -12.98 3.80 8.36
CA SER A 74 -13.47 4.38 7.10
C SER A 74 -12.67 5.59 6.62
N ASP A 75 -11.74 6.13 7.43
CA ASP A 75 -11.03 7.34 7.04
C ASP A 75 -9.96 7.07 5.99
N TYR A 76 -10.05 7.85 4.91
CA TYR A 76 -9.11 7.84 3.81
C TYR A 76 -7.92 8.77 4.09
N ARG A 77 -6.69 8.27 3.88
CA ARG A 77 -5.46 9.06 4.03
C ARG A 77 -4.64 9.08 2.76
N ARG A 78 -4.12 10.27 2.46
CA ARG A 78 -3.21 10.48 1.33
C ARG A 78 -1.78 10.24 1.74
N TRP A 79 -1.27 9.03 1.51
CA TRP A 79 0.11 8.67 1.81
C TRP A 79 1.09 9.07 0.70
N ASN A 80 2.09 9.86 1.08
CA ASN A 80 3.29 10.08 0.29
C ASN A 80 4.27 8.95 0.54
N LEU A 81 4.31 7.99 -0.37
CA LEU A 81 5.20 6.83 -0.29
C LEU A 81 6.70 7.14 -0.51
N GLU A 82 7.04 8.34 -1.02
CA GLU A 82 8.45 8.76 -1.14
C GLU A 82 9.03 9.11 0.24
N GLY A 83 8.22 9.69 1.12
CA GLY A 83 8.63 10.18 2.44
C GLY A 83 8.54 9.14 3.56
N GLU A 84 8.97 9.53 4.76
CA GLU A 84 8.87 8.71 5.96
C GLU A 84 7.40 8.36 6.28
N PRO A 85 7.13 7.14 6.81
CA PRO A 85 8.08 6.07 7.12
C PRO A 85 8.36 5.14 5.93
N PHE A 86 7.68 5.31 4.80
CA PHE A 86 7.72 4.37 3.67
C PHE A 86 9.07 4.40 2.97
N ASN A 87 9.66 5.58 2.76
CA ASN A 87 11.00 5.76 2.19
C ASN A 87 11.23 4.98 0.89
N LEU A 88 10.24 4.92 -0.02
CA LEU A 88 10.39 4.22 -1.31
C LEU A 88 11.15 5.07 -2.34
N GLY A 89 11.30 6.38 -2.10
CA GLY A 89 11.81 7.31 -3.09
C GLY A 89 10.87 7.46 -4.29
N LYS A 90 11.31 8.21 -5.30
CA LYS A 90 10.51 8.50 -6.48
C LYS A 90 10.11 7.22 -7.23
N PRO A 91 8.86 7.08 -7.66
CA PRO A 91 8.43 5.91 -8.42
C PRO A 91 9.13 5.87 -9.79
N TYR A 92 9.42 4.66 -10.27
CA TYR A 92 9.94 4.44 -11.62
C TYR A 92 8.98 4.97 -12.70
N LYS A 93 7.67 4.84 -12.47
CA LYS A 93 6.61 5.32 -13.36
C LYS A 93 5.36 5.67 -12.56
N LEU A 94 4.74 6.81 -12.88
CA LEU A 94 3.40 7.15 -12.44
C LEU A 94 2.38 6.64 -13.48
N LEU A 95 1.33 6.01 -13.00
CA LEU A 95 0.19 5.55 -13.79
C LEU A 95 -1.01 6.40 -13.40
N ASP A 96 -1.74 6.90 -14.38
CA ASP A 96 -3.00 7.58 -14.12
C ASP A 96 -4.06 6.57 -13.66
N ASP A 97 -4.75 6.89 -12.58
CA ASP A 97 -5.82 6.07 -11.99
C ASP A 97 -7.20 6.72 -12.20
N SER A 98 -7.28 7.77 -13.02
CA SER A 98 -8.54 8.39 -13.41
C SER A 98 -9.38 7.47 -14.31
N TRP A 99 -10.70 7.54 -14.16
CA TRP A 99 -11.65 6.85 -15.03
C TRP A 99 -11.80 7.69 -16.31
N ALA A 100 -11.13 7.28 -17.39
CA ALA A 100 -11.44 7.77 -18.73
C ALA A 100 -12.72 7.13 -19.28
#